data_AF-A0A183BFK0-F1
#
_entry.id   AF-A0A183BFK0-F1
#
_cell.length_a   1.000
_cell.length_b   1.000
_cell.length_c   1.000
_cell.angle_alpha   90.00
_cell.angle_beta   90.00
_cell.angle_gamma   90.00
#
_symmetry.space_group_name_H-M   'P 1'
#
loop_
_entity.id
_entity.type
_entity.pdbx_description
1 polymer ?
#
loop_
_entity_poly.entity_id
_entity_poly.type
_entity_poly.pdbx_seq_one_letter_code
_entity_poly.pdbx_strand_id
1 'polypeptide(L)'
;MTTPISSLNSLFSFTSPAVKRLLGWKQGDEEEKWAEKAVDSLVKKLKKKKGALEALERALSNPGEISECVTIPRSLDGRLQVSHRKGLPHVIYCRVWRWPDLQSHHELKPLDCCRFPFSAKENEVCINPYHYKRVESPGKRKFFLVQILLNTKISALSPLVPILNCIVYNFCKHWGSHFS
;
A
#
# COMPACT_ATOMS: atom_id res chain seq x y z
N MET A 1 36.24 19.76 22.36
CA MET A 1 34.90 19.16 22.52
C MET A 1 34.05 19.64 21.35
N THR A 2 33.97 18.85 20.29
CA THR A 2 33.20 19.16 19.08
C THR A 2 31.79 18.60 19.26
N THR A 3 30.79 19.47 19.39
CA THR A 3 29.38 19.09 19.35
C THR A 3 28.98 18.78 17.90
N PRO A 4 28.29 17.67 17.62
CA PRO A 4 27.88 17.37 16.25
C PRO A 4 26.65 18.19 15.88
N ILE A 5 26.79 18.96 14.80
CA ILE A 5 25.72 19.64 14.06
C ILE A 5 24.89 18.55 13.36
N SER A 6 23.99 17.89 14.07
CA SER A 6 23.09 16.88 13.49
C SER A 6 21.60 17.12 13.79
N SER A 7 21.26 18.08 14.66
CA SER A 7 19.88 18.29 15.12
C SER A 7 19.08 19.37 14.40
N LEU A 8 19.68 20.13 13.46
CA LEU A 8 19.00 21.26 12.81
C LEU A 8 18.44 20.96 11.40
N ASN A 9 18.73 19.79 10.83
CA ASN A 9 18.19 19.40 9.51
C ASN A 9 16.70 18.98 9.54
N SER A 10 16.07 18.90 10.72
CA SER A 10 14.69 18.44 10.88
C SER A 10 13.65 19.56 10.95
N LEU A 11 14.05 20.83 11.00
CA LEU A 11 13.15 21.95 11.31
C LEU A 11 12.54 22.67 10.10
N PHE A 12 12.94 22.35 8.87
CA PHE A 12 12.40 22.97 7.66
C PHE A 12 12.21 21.99 6.49
N SER A 13 11.71 20.77 6.74
CA SER A 13 11.02 20.04 5.67
C SER A 13 9.70 20.77 5.38
N PHE A 14 9.75 21.77 4.48
CA PHE A 14 8.59 22.48 3.96
C PHE A 14 7.73 21.51 3.12
N THR A 15 7.07 20.58 3.80
CA THR A 15 5.98 19.81 3.21
C THR A 15 4.82 20.77 2.98
N SER A 16 4.21 20.71 1.79
CA SER A 16 3.07 21.59 1.53
C SER A 16 1.92 21.26 2.51
N PRO A 17 1.08 22.22 2.92
CA PRO A 17 -0.02 21.97 3.85
C PRO A 17 -0.95 20.82 3.41
N ALA A 18 -1.14 20.65 2.10
CA ALA A 18 -1.89 19.53 1.54
C ALA A 18 -1.23 18.17 1.80
N VAL A 19 0.10 18.07 1.70
CA VAL A 19 0.84 16.84 2.02
C VAL A 19 0.69 16.52 3.49
N LYS A 20 0.84 17.52 4.38
CA LYS A 20 0.66 17.33 5.83
C LYS A 20 -0.75 16.85 6.17
N ARG A 21 -1.79 17.43 5.55
CA ARG A 21 -3.17 16.94 5.70
C ARG A 21 -3.26 15.49 5.23
N LEU A 22 -2.86 15.18 4.00
CA LEU A 22 -2.96 13.84 3.42
C LEU A 22 -2.19 12.77 4.21
N LEU A 23 -1.08 13.13 4.84
CA LEU A 23 -0.34 12.23 5.73
C LEU A 23 -1.04 11.99 7.07
N GLY A 24 -1.96 12.85 7.50
CA GLY A 24 -2.79 12.63 8.69
C GLY A 24 -3.69 11.39 8.61
N TRP A 25 -3.97 10.88 7.40
CA TRP A 25 -4.71 9.62 7.19
C TRP A 25 -3.79 8.42 6.93
N LYS A 26 -2.46 8.58 6.95
CA LYS A 26 -1.52 7.47 6.72
C LYS A 26 -1.72 6.39 7.78
N GLN A 27 -1.59 5.14 7.37
CA GLN A 27 -1.63 3.97 8.26
C GLN A 27 -0.21 3.45 8.54
N GLY A 28 0.03 3.01 9.77
CA GLY A 28 1.34 2.53 10.25
C GLY A 28 2.41 3.63 10.35
N ASP A 29 3.52 3.32 10.98
CA ASP A 29 4.68 4.19 11.21
C ASP A 29 5.88 3.84 10.31
N GLU A 30 6.01 2.58 9.89
CA GLU A 30 7.06 2.15 8.97
C GLU A 30 7.05 2.96 7.64
N GLU A 31 8.26 3.25 7.14
CA GLU A 31 8.54 3.95 5.87
C GLU A 31 7.96 5.38 5.73
N GLU A 32 7.78 6.11 6.82
CA GLU A 32 7.21 7.48 6.84
C GLU A 32 7.84 8.43 5.82
N LYS A 33 9.18 8.53 5.77
CA LYS A 33 9.91 9.39 4.82
C LYS A 33 9.64 9.05 3.36
N TRP A 34 9.41 7.78 3.04
CA TRP A 34 9.09 7.38 1.67
C TRP A 34 7.64 7.70 1.32
N ALA A 35 6.71 7.45 2.25
CA ALA A 35 5.30 7.81 2.10
C ALA A 35 5.12 9.33 1.89
N GLU A 36 5.85 10.15 2.63
CA GLU A 36 5.86 11.61 2.45
C GLU A 36 6.23 12.00 1.00
N LYS A 37 7.29 11.42 0.44
CA LYS A 37 7.70 11.66 -0.96
C LYS A 37 6.65 11.18 -1.96
N ALA A 38 5.98 10.06 -1.68
CA ALA A 38 4.92 9.51 -2.53
C ALA A 38 3.68 10.43 -2.56
N VAL A 39 3.27 10.94 -1.39
CA VAL A 39 2.15 11.86 -1.23
C VAL A 39 2.49 13.22 -1.82
N ASP A 40 3.69 13.75 -1.60
CA ASP A 40 4.14 15.01 -2.22
C ASP A 40 4.12 14.93 -3.77
N SER A 41 4.64 13.84 -4.32
CA SER A 41 4.59 13.58 -5.77
C SER A 41 3.16 13.48 -6.30
N LEU A 42 2.23 12.93 -5.50
CA LEU A 42 0.81 12.86 -5.86
C LEU A 42 0.16 14.25 -5.84
N VAL A 43 0.34 15.01 -4.76
CA VAL A 43 -0.24 16.35 -4.60
C VAL A 43 0.17 17.25 -5.76
N LYS A 44 1.44 17.19 -6.18
CA LYS A 44 1.93 17.91 -7.36
C LYS A 44 1.21 17.52 -8.66
N LYS A 45 0.81 16.26 -8.82
CA LYS A 45 0.02 15.79 -9.97
C LYS A 45 -1.43 16.23 -9.87
N LEU A 46 -2.07 16.07 -8.70
CA LEU A 46 -3.48 16.41 -8.50
C LEU A 46 -3.75 17.91 -8.58
N LYS A 47 -2.80 18.77 -8.16
CA LYS A 47 -2.90 20.22 -8.34
C LYS A 47 -3.03 20.68 -9.80
N LYS A 48 -2.67 19.83 -10.77
CA LYS A 48 -2.86 20.11 -12.21
C LYS A 48 -4.28 19.82 -12.69
N LYS A 49 -5.10 19.12 -11.90
CA LYS A 49 -6.48 18.73 -12.21
C LYS A 49 -7.42 19.38 -11.20
N LYS A 50 -8.20 20.37 -11.65
CA LYS A 50 -9.14 21.11 -10.79
C LYS A 50 -10.09 20.16 -10.05
N GLY A 51 -10.19 20.30 -8.72
CA GLY A 51 -11.07 19.49 -7.88
C GLY A 51 -10.54 18.11 -7.48
N ALA A 52 -9.43 17.64 -8.06
CA ALA A 52 -8.95 16.28 -7.81
C ALA A 52 -8.33 16.09 -6.41
N LEU A 53 -7.71 17.14 -5.86
CA LEU A 53 -7.15 17.11 -4.52
C LEU A 53 -8.27 17.11 -3.47
N GLU A 54 -9.28 17.94 -3.67
CA GLU A 54 -10.45 18.07 -2.81
C GLU A 54 -11.28 16.77 -2.82
N ALA A 55 -11.45 16.15 -3.99
CA ALA A 55 -12.09 14.84 -4.12
C ALA A 55 -11.33 13.74 -3.34
N LEU A 56 -9.99 13.78 -3.35
CA LEU A 56 -9.18 12.84 -2.57
C LEU A 56 -9.34 13.09 -1.07
N GLU A 57 -9.23 14.34 -0.62
CA GLU A 57 -9.42 14.71 0.79
C GLU A 57 -10.81 14.27 1.29
N ARG A 58 -11.87 14.50 0.49
CA ARG A 58 -13.23 14.06 0.80
C ARG A 58 -13.34 12.54 0.91
N ALA A 59 -12.70 11.79 0.02
CA ALA A 59 -12.71 10.33 0.07
C ALA A 59 -12.00 9.80 1.33
N LEU A 60 -10.88 10.42 1.73
CA LEU A 60 -10.13 10.05 2.93
C LEU A 60 -10.85 10.43 4.24
N SER A 61 -11.57 11.56 4.26
CA SER A 61 -12.28 12.02 5.46
C SER A 61 -13.64 11.35 5.67
N ASN A 62 -14.25 10.78 4.64
CA ASN A 62 -15.56 10.10 4.74
C ASN A 62 -15.49 8.65 4.25
N PRO A 63 -14.78 7.74 4.96
CA PRO A 63 -14.75 6.33 4.60
C PRO A 63 -16.16 5.73 4.61
N GLY A 64 -16.53 5.00 3.56
CA GLY A 64 -17.84 4.37 3.43
C GLY A 64 -18.86 5.17 2.62
N GLU A 65 -18.61 6.46 2.39
CA GLU A 65 -19.40 7.24 1.45
C GLU A 65 -18.96 7.02 -0.01
N ILE A 66 -19.91 7.16 -0.94
CA ILE A 66 -19.62 7.14 -2.37
C ILE A 66 -18.78 8.38 -2.71
N SER A 67 -17.60 8.15 -3.29
CA SER A 67 -16.66 9.20 -3.71
C SER A 67 -16.31 9.04 -5.18
N GLU A 68 -15.87 10.13 -5.81
CA GLU A 68 -15.47 10.13 -7.22
C GLU A 68 -14.09 9.48 -7.44
N CYS A 69 -13.80 9.14 -8.70
CA CYS A 69 -12.46 8.65 -9.06
C CYS A 69 -11.45 9.78 -8.97
N VAL A 70 -10.35 9.53 -8.26
CA VAL A 70 -9.17 10.41 -8.26
C VAL A 70 -8.13 9.74 -9.14
N THR A 71 -7.83 10.32 -10.30
CA THR A 71 -6.98 9.68 -11.32
C THR A 71 -5.65 10.39 -11.51
N ILE A 72 -4.65 9.63 -11.97
CA ILE A 72 -3.39 10.14 -12.49
C ILE A 72 -3.09 9.53 -13.88
N PRO A 73 -2.25 10.16 -14.71
CA PRO A 73 -1.81 9.57 -15.97
C PRO A 73 -1.10 8.23 -15.76
N ARG A 74 -1.41 7.26 -16.61
CA ARG A 74 -0.82 5.92 -16.60
C ARG A 74 0.49 5.90 -17.40
N SER A 75 1.56 5.38 -16.81
CA SER A 75 2.81 5.08 -17.54
C SER A 75 2.61 3.91 -18.51
N LEU A 76 3.46 3.79 -19.55
CA LEU A 76 3.39 2.69 -20.52
C LEU A 76 3.43 1.30 -19.87
N ASP A 77 4.26 1.11 -18.84
CA ASP A 77 4.36 -0.13 -18.07
C ASP A 77 3.42 -0.18 -16.86
N GLY A 78 2.60 0.85 -16.65
CA GLY A 78 1.69 0.98 -15.52
C GLY A 78 2.35 1.27 -14.17
N ARG A 79 3.69 1.44 -14.10
CA ARG A 79 4.42 1.68 -12.84
C ARG A 79 4.65 3.17 -12.59
N LEU A 80 4.62 3.54 -11.32
CA LEU A 80 5.01 4.84 -10.80
C LEU A 80 6.34 4.72 -10.06
N GLN A 81 7.27 5.63 -10.35
CA GLN A 81 8.55 5.73 -9.65
C GLN A 81 8.51 6.83 -8.59
N VAL A 82 8.83 6.48 -7.35
CA VAL A 82 8.95 7.41 -6.22
C VAL A 82 10.26 7.14 -5.49
N SER A 83 11.16 8.12 -5.48
CA SER A 83 12.45 8.06 -4.76
C SER A 83 13.21 6.75 -5.03
N HIS A 84 13.45 6.44 -6.32
CA HIS A 84 14.12 5.22 -6.82
C HIS A 84 13.39 3.89 -6.65
N ARG A 85 12.19 3.87 -6.03
CA ARG A 85 11.35 2.67 -5.95
C ARG A 85 10.28 2.72 -7.04
N LYS A 86 10.04 1.59 -7.72
CA LYS A 86 8.95 1.45 -8.71
C LYS A 86 7.84 0.58 -8.14
N GLY A 87 6.59 1.01 -8.31
CA GLY A 87 5.43 0.25 -7.85
C GLY A 87 4.18 0.63 -8.63
N LEU A 88 3.11 -0.13 -8.45
CA LEU A 88 1.83 0.18 -9.08
C LEU A 88 1.12 1.29 -8.29
N PRO A 89 0.62 2.36 -8.94
CA PRO A 89 0.15 3.55 -8.23
C PRO A 89 -1.01 3.27 -7.27
N HIS A 90 -2.01 2.49 -7.70
CA HIS A 90 -3.13 2.09 -6.84
C HIS A 90 -2.69 1.27 -5.62
N VAL A 91 -1.67 0.40 -5.76
CA VAL A 91 -1.09 -0.37 -4.64
C VAL A 91 -0.37 0.56 -3.66
N ILE A 92 0.45 1.48 -4.17
CA ILE A 92 1.20 2.45 -3.36
C ILE A 92 0.23 3.23 -2.46
N TYR A 93 -0.81 3.82 -3.05
CA TYR A 93 -1.72 4.70 -2.31
C TYR A 93 -2.72 3.94 -1.43
N CYS A 94 -3.12 2.72 -1.81
CA CYS A 94 -3.86 1.83 -0.89
C CYS A 94 -3.00 1.43 0.32
N ARG A 95 -1.70 1.21 0.14
CA ARG A 95 -0.78 0.89 1.23
C ARG A 95 -0.64 2.06 2.21
N VAL A 96 -0.50 3.28 1.68
CA VAL A 96 -0.36 4.50 2.48
C VAL A 96 -1.59 4.74 3.36
N TRP A 97 -2.81 4.64 2.82
CA TRP A 97 -4.02 5.10 3.53
C TRP A 97 -4.94 4.01 4.08
N ARG A 98 -4.73 2.72 3.75
CA ARG A 98 -5.64 1.64 4.20
C ARG A 98 -4.94 0.42 4.74
N TRP A 99 -4.00 -0.14 3.99
CA TRP A 99 -3.43 -1.46 4.29
C TRP A 99 -1.90 -1.42 4.22
N PRO A 100 -1.20 -1.02 5.30
CA PRO A 100 0.27 -0.91 5.29
C PRO A 100 0.95 -2.26 4.99
N ASP A 101 0.28 -3.37 5.32
CA ASP A 101 0.72 -4.74 5.08
C ASP A 101 0.33 -5.30 3.70
N LEU A 102 -0.25 -4.49 2.80
CA LEU A 102 -0.61 -4.91 1.45
C LEU A 102 0.64 -5.30 0.66
N GLN A 103 0.74 -6.56 0.22
CA GLN A 103 1.96 -7.07 -0.43
C GLN A 103 1.94 -6.83 -1.94
N SER A 104 0.82 -7.15 -2.60
CA SER A 104 0.74 -7.11 -4.07
C SER A 104 -0.62 -6.66 -4.59
N HIS A 105 -0.67 -6.34 -5.89
CA HIS A 105 -1.92 -5.99 -6.58
C HIS A 105 -2.94 -7.14 -6.63
N HIS A 106 -2.51 -8.40 -6.48
CA HIS A 106 -3.42 -9.55 -6.44
C HIS A 106 -4.33 -9.55 -5.19
N GLU A 107 -3.96 -8.77 -4.16
CA GLU A 107 -4.79 -8.55 -2.98
C GLU A 107 -5.79 -7.39 -3.16
N LEU A 108 -5.87 -6.76 -4.34
CA LEU A 108 -6.82 -5.70 -4.63
C LEU A 108 -7.76 -6.08 -5.78
N LYS A 109 -9.05 -5.81 -5.59
CA LYS A 109 -10.03 -5.78 -6.68
C LYS A 109 -10.72 -4.41 -6.73
N PRO A 110 -10.98 -3.85 -7.92
CA PRO A 110 -11.78 -2.63 -8.01
C PRO A 110 -13.22 -2.88 -7.55
N LEU A 111 -13.86 -1.82 -7.07
CA LEU A 111 -15.31 -1.78 -6.87
C LEU A 111 -15.99 -1.37 -8.18
N ASP A 112 -17.28 -1.72 -8.32
CA ASP A 112 -18.06 -1.42 -9.52
C ASP A 112 -18.26 0.09 -9.76
N CYS A 113 -18.17 0.90 -8.70
CA CYS A 113 -18.22 2.37 -8.80
C CYS A 113 -16.96 3.00 -9.40
N CYS A 114 -15.86 2.24 -9.56
CA CYS A 114 -14.61 2.75 -10.11
C CYS A 114 -14.67 2.77 -11.63
N ARG A 115 -14.67 3.96 -12.23
CA ARG A 115 -14.66 4.15 -13.70
C ARG A 115 -13.29 3.94 -14.34
N PHE A 116 -12.21 4.14 -13.57
CA PHE A 116 -10.83 4.06 -14.08
C PHE A 116 -9.97 3.07 -13.27
N PRO A 117 -10.40 1.81 -13.10
CA PRO A 117 -9.64 0.86 -12.32
C PRO A 117 -8.33 0.51 -13.04
N PHE A 118 -7.30 0.12 -12.30
CA PHE A 118 -6.02 -0.24 -12.91
C PHE A 118 -6.13 -1.34 -14.01
N SER A 119 -7.10 -2.25 -13.88
CA SER A 119 -7.37 -3.31 -14.84
C SER A 119 -7.92 -2.84 -16.18
N ALA A 120 -8.51 -1.64 -16.26
CA ALA A 120 -9.13 -1.12 -17.49
C ALA A 120 -8.13 -0.76 -18.59
N LYS A 121 -6.84 -0.61 -18.25
CA LYS A 121 -5.76 -0.27 -19.21
C LYS A 121 -5.95 1.05 -19.98
N GLU A 122 -6.74 1.96 -19.40
CA GLU A 122 -6.95 3.32 -19.90
C GLU A 122 -5.72 4.23 -19.71
N ASN A 123 -5.75 5.41 -20.35
CA ASN A 123 -4.72 6.46 -20.22
C ASN A 123 -4.63 7.04 -18.80
N GLU A 124 -5.69 6.92 -18.01
CA GLU A 124 -5.75 7.33 -16.62
C GLU A 124 -5.95 6.12 -15.69
N VAL A 125 -5.43 6.22 -14.46
CA VAL A 125 -5.63 5.21 -13.41
C VAL A 125 -6.15 5.86 -12.13
N CYS A 126 -7.23 5.31 -11.58
CA CYS A 126 -7.77 5.70 -10.28
C CYS A 126 -6.86 5.24 -9.14
N ILE A 127 -6.53 6.16 -8.24
CA ILE A 127 -5.73 5.94 -7.03
C ILE A 127 -6.53 6.14 -5.74
N ASN A 128 -7.83 6.44 -5.83
CA ASN A 128 -8.70 6.54 -4.67
C ASN A 128 -8.70 5.17 -3.95
N PRO A 129 -8.19 5.08 -2.71
CA PRO A 129 -8.03 3.80 -2.06
C PRO A 129 -9.38 3.14 -1.70
N TYR A 130 -10.47 3.91 -1.62
CA TYR A 130 -11.83 3.39 -1.39
C TYR A 130 -12.51 2.88 -2.66
N HIS A 131 -11.88 3.00 -3.82
CA HIS A 131 -12.34 2.38 -5.07
C HIS A 131 -11.81 0.96 -5.27
N TYR A 132 -11.09 0.44 -4.28
CA TYR A 132 -10.57 -0.92 -4.24
C TYR A 132 -11.02 -1.63 -2.96
N LYS A 133 -11.28 -2.93 -3.06
CA LYS A 133 -11.45 -3.82 -1.91
C LYS A 133 -10.27 -4.77 -1.81
N ARG A 134 -9.88 -5.07 -0.58
CA ARG A 134 -8.88 -6.09 -0.32
C ARG A 134 -9.49 -7.48 -0.49
N VAL A 135 -8.73 -8.37 -1.11
CA VAL A 135 -9.08 -9.79 -1.29
C VAL A 135 -7.90 -10.65 -0.89
N GLU A 136 -8.15 -11.93 -0.60
CA GLU A 136 -7.09 -12.88 -0.38
C GLU A 136 -6.30 -13.13 -1.66
N SER A 137 -4.96 -13.11 -1.58
CA SER A 137 -4.15 -13.48 -2.73
C SER A 137 -4.36 -14.96 -3.05
N PRO A 138 -4.47 -15.35 -4.34
CA PRO A 138 -4.64 -16.75 -4.72
C PRO A 138 -3.54 -17.68 -4.19
N GLY A 139 -2.32 -17.15 -4.02
CA GLY A 139 -1.17 -17.88 -3.45
C GLY A 139 -1.31 -18.16 -1.96
N LYS A 140 -1.78 -17.19 -1.15
CA LYS A 140 -1.96 -17.38 0.30
C LYS A 140 -2.94 -18.51 0.62
N ARG A 141 -4.00 -18.70 -0.19
CA ARG A 141 -4.92 -19.84 -0.02
C ARG A 141 -4.24 -21.19 -0.24
N LYS A 142 -3.36 -21.31 -1.24
CA LYS A 142 -2.61 -22.56 -1.47
C LYS A 142 -1.63 -22.84 -0.34
N PHE A 143 -0.90 -21.83 0.14
CA PHE A 143 0.03 -22.00 1.26
C PHE A 143 -0.71 -22.31 2.57
N PHE A 144 -1.82 -21.64 2.86
CA PHE A 144 -2.60 -21.90 4.06
C PHE A 144 -3.24 -23.30 4.04
N LEU A 145 -3.77 -23.75 2.89
CA LEU A 145 -4.27 -25.12 2.74
C LEU A 145 -3.16 -26.16 2.84
N VAL A 146 -2.01 -25.94 2.21
CA VAL A 146 -0.85 -26.83 2.36
C VAL A 146 -0.37 -26.85 3.80
N GLN A 147 -0.38 -25.71 4.50
CA GLN A 147 -0.01 -25.64 5.91
C GLN A 147 -1.00 -26.38 6.81
N ILE A 148 -2.30 -26.24 6.57
CA ILE A 148 -3.31 -27.03 7.29
C ILE A 148 -3.10 -28.52 7.01
N LEU A 149 -2.94 -28.93 5.76
CA LEU A 149 -2.72 -30.33 5.40
C LEU A 149 -1.43 -30.91 6.01
N LEU A 150 -0.35 -30.12 6.03
CA LEU A 150 0.89 -30.49 6.71
C LEU A 150 0.66 -30.58 8.22
N ASN A 151 0.04 -29.58 8.85
CA ASN A 151 -0.27 -29.59 10.28
C ASN A 151 -1.18 -30.76 10.68
N THR A 152 -2.15 -31.14 9.84
CA THR A 152 -3.06 -32.27 10.09
C THR A 152 -2.33 -33.61 9.94
N LYS A 153 -1.37 -33.70 9.00
CA LYS A 153 -0.48 -34.87 8.87
C LYS A 153 0.56 -34.93 10.01
N ILE A 154 1.02 -33.79 10.50
CA ILE A 154 1.96 -33.68 11.63
C ILE A 154 1.28 -33.99 12.96
N SER A 155 0.02 -33.60 13.17
CA SER A 155 -0.73 -33.96 14.40
C SER A 155 -0.98 -35.47 14.55
N ALA A 156 -0.82 -36.24 13.46
CA ALA A 156 -0.84 -37.71 13.50
C ALA A 156 0.50 -38.33 13.95
N LEU A 157 1.55 -37.52 14.16
CA LEU A 157 2.86 -37.89 14.68
C LEU A 157 3.13 -37.07 15.95
N SER A 158 3.21 -37.73 17.10
CA SER A 158 3.45 -37.12 18.42
C SER A 158 4.82 -36.41 18.56
N PRO A 159 5.26 -36.09 19.79
CA PRO A 159 5.13 -34.83 20.52
C PRO A 159 5.99 -33.63 19.99
N LEU A 160 6.51 -33.67 18.76
CA LEU A 160 7.42 -32.63 18.22
C LEU A 160 6.72 -31.37 17.65
N VAL A 161 5.39 -31.32 17.72
CA VAL A 161 4.51 -30.26 17.17
C VAL A 161 4.91 -28.81 17.55
N PRO A 162 5.39 -28.51 18.78
CA PRO A 162 5.71 -27.12 19.16
C PRO A 162 6.91 -26.54 18.39
N ILE A 163 7.89 -27.38 18.02
CA ILE A 163 9.14 -26.93 17.40
C ILE A 163 8.93 -26.65 15.91
N LEU A 164 8.13 -27.48 15.23
CA LEU A 164 7.86 -27.32 13.80
C LEU A 164 6.98 -26.09 13.51
N ASN A 165 6.00 -25.79 14.38
CA ASN A 165 5.17 -24.59 14.25
C ASN A 165 5.99 -23.29 14.38
N CYS A 166 7.01 -23.27 15.23
CA CYS A 166 7.92 -22.12 15.36
C CYS A 166 8.79 -21.92 14.10
N ILE A 167 9.23 -23.02 13.47
CA ILE A 167 10.02 -22.98 12.23
C ILE A 167 9.16 -22.48 11.07
N VAL A 168 7.94 -22.98 10.91
CA VAL A 168 7.03 -22.56 9.83
C VAL A 168 6.62 -21.09 9.98
N TYR A 169 6.29 -20.64 11.18
CA TYR A 169 5.89 -19.25 11.41
C TYR A 169 7.02 -18.26 11.04
N ASN A 170 8.26 -18.60 11.40
CA ASN A 170 9.43 -17.82 11.03
C ASN A 170 9.78 -17.95 9.54
N PHE A 171 9.56 -19.11 8.91
CA PHE A 171 9.76 -19.29 7.48
C PHE A 171 8.78 -18.46 6.65
N CYS A 172 7.52 -18.37 7.08
CA CYS A 172 6.48 -17.57 6.42
C CYS A 172 6.77 -16.06 6.51
N LYS A 173 7.34 -15.59 7.63
CA LYS A 173 7.83 -14.20 7.75
C LYS A 173 9.10 -13.92 6.94
N HIS A 174 9.99 -14.89 6.78
CA HIS A 174 11.29 -14.69 6.13
C HIS A 174 11.26 -14.88 4.61
N TRP A 175 10.38 -15.74 4.07
CA TRP A 175 10.28 -16.02 2.62
C TRP A 175 9.17 -15.25 1.88
N GLY A 176 8.29 -14.55 2.59
CA GLY A 176 7.28 -13.68 1.99
C GLY A 176 7.88 -12.49 1.21
N SER A 177 9.16 -12.18 1.42
CA SER A 177 9.91 -11.11 0.75
C SER A 177 10.65 -11.55 -0.52
N HIS A 178 10.73 -12.87 -0.81
CA HIS A 178 11.59 -13.41 -1.88
C HIS A 178 10.84 -13.87 -3.15
N PHE A 179 9.51 -13.74 -3.17
CA PHE A 179 8.70 -13.89 -4.37
C PHE A 179 7.94 -12.58 -4.63
N SER A 180 8.64 -11.59 -5.18
CA SER A 180 8.08 -10.37 -5.77
C SER A 180 8.88 -9.94 -6.98
#